data_AF-A0A1F9WC12-F1
#
_entry.id   AF-A0A1F9WC12-F1
#
_cell.length_a   1.000
_cell.length_b   1.000
_cell.length_c   1.000
_cell.angle_alpha   90.00
_cell.angle_beta   90.00
_cell.angle_gamma   90.00
#
_symmetry.space_group_name_H-M   'P 1'
#
loop_
_entity.id
_entity.type
_entity.pdbx_description
1 polymer ?
#
loop_
_entity_poly.entity_id
_entity_poly.type
_entity_poly.pdbx_seq_one_letter_code
_entity_poly.pdbx_strand_id
1 'polypeptide(L)'
;MTAMTKDFFPLKLLLNPYETCVEIAAGKTGWFWPLASFCASTTASTLLLCSLPPDFLAEVTGGMALVSGKNFWWHAAVGLSGALGFTLFFCSLLAAFLPFIKSGRLPLRLAFLVFATAAYGFFFLLPFKAAPVYTGAARLLAVMAAGFAVWTAAVNKHHYTRLVKAVMSLSLITLAADISGAAAALSGSVTAYNTIQYLFAVLALAYLAKAASAFFKTSTARTTAAIIPAMLASAAFLFSLSSLGLLSPDIFQVLLLI
;
A
#
# COMPACT_ATOMS: atom_id res chain seq x y z
N MET A 1 10.38 -8.96 34.68
CA MET A 1 9.18 -8.70 33.84
C MET A 1 9.49 -7.99 32.51
N THR A 2 10.74 -7.62 32.21
CA THR A 2 11.13 -6.82 31.02
C THR A 2 11.44 -7.61 29.74
N ALA A 3 11.46 -8.96 29.80
CA ALA A 3 11.72 -9.81 28.63
C ALA A 3 10.44 -10.13 27.83
N MET A 4 9.33 -10.47 28.51
CA MET A 4 8.07 -10.83 27.85
C MET A 4 7.45 -9.71 27.00
N THR A 5 7.60 -8.45 27.40
CA THR A 5 7.07 -7.30 26.64
C THR A 5 7.85 -7.02 25.35
N LYS A 6 9.12 -7.45 25.26
CA LYS A 6 9.94 -7.32 24.05
C LYS A 6 9.63 -8.39 22.99
N ASP A 7 9.03 -9.50 23.41
CA ASP A 7 8.63 -10.59 22.52
C ASP A 7 7.18 -10.47 22.02
N PHE A 8 6.41 -9.52 22.56
CA PHE A 8 5.07 -9.22 22.05
C PHE A 8 5.14 -8.53 20.69
N PHE A 9 4.63 -9.20 19.65
CA PHE A 9 4.84 -8.80 18.26
C PHE A 9 4.48 -7.34 17.94
N PRO A 10 3.31 -6.79 18.35
CA PRO A 10 2.99 -5.39 18.08
C PRO A 10 3.98 -4.39 18.68
N LEU A 11 4.36 -4.58 19.95
CA LEU A 11 5.34 -3.72 20.62
C LEU A 11 6.72 -3.86 19.98
N LYS A 12 7.12 -5.09 19.65
CA LYS A 12 8.38 -5.37 18.97
C LYS A 12 8.44 -4.72 17.60
N LEU A 13 7.35 -4.74 16.84
CA LEU A 13 7.30 -4.10 15.53
C LEU A 13 7.37 -2.57 15.62
N LEU A 14 6.71 -1.96 16.60
CA LEU A 14 6.76 -0.49 16.78
C LEU A 14 8.14 -0.01 17.25
N LEU A 15 8.78 -0.76 18.15
CA LEU A 15 10.06 -0.37 18.74
C LEU A 15 11.27 -0.83 17.90
N ASN A 16 11.20 -2.03 17.31
CA ASN A 16 12.25 -2.67 16.52
C ASN A 16 11.70 -3.20 15.18
N PRO A 17 11.17 -2.33 14.30
CA PRO A 17 10.51 -2.73 13.05
C PRO A 17 11.42 -3.52 12.12
N TYR A 18 12.70 -3.13 12.03
CA TYR A 18 13.67 -3.80 11.17
C TYR A 18 13.92 -5.25 11.59
N GLU A 19 14.21 -5.48 12.87
CA GLU A 19 14.46 -6.83 13.40
C GLU A 19 13.22 -7.71 13.25
N THR A 20 12.05 -7.17 13.52
CA THR A 20 10.77 -7.87 13.35
C THR A 20 10.54 -8.26 11.89
N CYS A 21 10.82 -7.36 10.94
CA CYS A 21 10.77 -7.69 9.53
C CYS A 21 11.79 -8.77 9.13
N VAL A 22 13.02 -8.73 9.66
CA VAL A 22 14.04 -9.77 9.41
C VAL A 22 13.57 -11.14 9.91
N GLU A 23 12.89 -11.21 11.06
CA GLU A 23 12.28 -12.44 11.57
C GLU A 23 11.15 -12.97 10.68
N ILE A 24 10.30 -12.07 10.17
CA ILE A 24 9.28 -12.41 9.17
C ILE A 24 9.95 -12.99 7.91
N ALA A 25 11.05 -12.40 7.45
CA ALA A 25 11.84 -12.91 6.33
C ALA A 25 12.48 -14.27 6.62
N ALA A 26 12.89 -14.51 7.85
CA ALA A 26 13.39 -15.82 8.25
C ALA A 26 12.29 -16.89 8.30
N GLY A 27 11.01 -16.51 8.11
CA GLY A 27 9.86 -17.41 8.17
C GLY A 27 9.46 -17.78 9.60
N LYS A 28 9.99 -17.07 10.60
CA LYS A 28 9.72 -17.33 12.02
C LYS A 28 8.35 -16.83 12.49
N THR A 29 7.70 -15.97 11.70
CA THR A 29 6.40 -15.36 12.01
C THR A 29 5.26 -16.06 11.29
N GLY A 30 4.27 -16.52 12.05
CA GLY A 30 2.99 -17.03 11.55
C GLY A 30 2.15 -15.94 10.84
N TRP A 31 1.00 -16.34 10.27
CA TRP A 31 0.11 -15.39 9.58
C TRP A 31 -0.79 -14.57 10.50
N PHE A 32 -1.00 -15.05 11.74
CA PHE A 32 -1.91 -14.42 12.69
C PHE A 32 -1.62 -12.93 12.89
N TRP A 33 -0.38 -12.58 13.27
CA TRP A 33 -0.03 -11.19 13.56
C TRP A 33 -0.07 -10.25 12.34
N PRO A 34 0.50 -10.61 11.18
CA PRO A 34 0.33 -9.82 9.96
C PRO A 34 -1.14 -9.56 9.62
N LEU A 35 -1.99 -10.60 9.63
CA LEU A 35 -3.40 -10.46 9.30
C LEU A 35 -4.16 -9.62 10.34
N ALA A 36 -3.92 -9.86 11.63
CA ALA A 36 -4.54 -9.10 12.71
C ALA A 36 -4.17 -7.61 12.61
N SER A 37 -2.90 -7.30 12.34
CA SER A 37 -2.39 -5.94 12.15
C SER A 37 -3.06 -5.24 10.97
N PHE A 38 -3.15 -5.93 9.84
CA PHE A 38 -3.77 -5.43 8.62
C PHE A 38 -5.27 -5.17 8.80
N CYS A 39 -6.00 -6.14 9.36
CA CYS A 39 -7.43 -6.00 9.63
C CYS A 39 -7.71 -4.90 10.65
N ALA A 40 -6.93 -4.84 11.74
CA ALA A 40 -7.09 -3.82 12.77
C ALA A 40 -6.83 -2.41 12.23
N SER A 41 -5.75 -2.22 11.44
CA SER A 41 -5.46 -0.94 10.78
C SER A 41 -6.60 -0.53 9.88
N THR A 42 -7.02 -1.39 8.93
CA THR A 42 -8.10 -1.05 7.99
C THR A 42 -9.41 -0.71 8.72
N THR A 43 -9.73 -1.47 9.77
CA THR A 43 -10.93 -1.25 10.59
C THR A 43 -10.83 0.09 11.33
N ALA A 44 -9.66 0.43 11.88
CA ALA A 44 -9.42 1.69 12.56
C ALA A 44 -9.47 2.88 11.60
N SER A 45 -8.84 2.80 10.43
CA SER A 45 -8.92 3.85 9.40
C SER A 45 -10.36 4.07 8.96
N THR A 46 -11.11 2.98 8.72
CA THR A 46 -12.54 3.07 8.38
C THR A 46 -13.34 3.71 9.50
N LEU A 47 -13.11 3.30 10.75
CA LEU A 47 -13.82 3.84 11.90
C LEU A 47 -13.54 5.34 12.07
N LEU A 48 -12.27 5.72 11.93
CA LEU A 48 -11.82 7.11 11.97
C LEU A 48 -12.54 7.90 10.89
N LEU A 49 -12.44 7.50 9.63
CA LEU A 49 -13.10 8.17 8.51
C LEU A 49 -14.62 8.30 8.74
N CYS A 50 -15.31 7.23 9.16
CA CYS A 50 -16.75 7.29 9.45
C CYS A 50 -17.12 8.19 10.64
N SER A 51 -16.16 8.50 11.53
CA SER A 51 -16.39 9.32 12.72
C SER A 51 -15.97 10.79 12.54
N LEU A 52 -15.22 11.11 11.47
CA LEU A 52 -14.75 12.46 11.21
C LEU A 52 -15.86 13.35 10.62
N PRO A 53 -15.88 14.65 10.94
CA PRO A 53 -16.80 15.59 10.31
C PRO A 53 -16.60 15.62 8.78
N PRO A 54 -17.68 15.67 7.97
CA PRO A 54 -17.58 15.71 6.50
C PRO A 54 -16.72 16.87 5.98
N ASP A 55 -16.84 18.05 6.59
CA ASP A 55 -16.06 19.24 6.19
C ASP A 55 -14.56 19.03 6.45
N PHE A 56 -14.22 18.38 7.57
CA PHE A 56 -12.84 18.03 7.89
C PHE A 56 -12.28 17.01 6.88
N LEU A 57 -13.06 15.99 6.52
CA LEU A 57 -12.67 15.02 5.50
C LEU A 57 -12.47 15.67 4.13
N ALA A 58 -13.37 16.56 3.74
CA ALA A 58 -13.25 17.29 2.48
C ALA A 58 -11.97 18.13 2.44
N GLU A 59 -11.61 18.79 3.54
CA GLU A 59 -10.39 19.60 3.60
C GLU A 59 -9.12 18.74 3.58
N VAL A 60 -9.09 17.64 4.33
CA VAL A 60 -7.95 16.68 4.37
C VAL A 60 -7.69 16.04 3.01
N THR A 61 -8.75 15.76 2.24
CA THR A 61 -8.67 14.91 1.05
C THR A 61 -8.72 15.70 -0.26
N GLY A 62 -8.81 17.02 -0.20
CA GLY A 62 -8.92 17.88 -1.38
C GLY A 62 -10.29 17.81 -2.07
N GLY A 63 -11.35 17.58 -1.29
CA GLY A 63 -12.75 17.59 -1.74
C GLY A 63 -13.37 16.20 -1.93
N MET A 64 -12.70 15.13 -1.50
CA MET A 64 -13.33 13.80 -1.47
C MET A 64 -14.17 13.63 -0.20
N ALA A 65 -15.29 12.91 -0.33
CA ALA A 65 -16.19 12.62 0.78
C ALA A 65 -16.47 11.13 0.85
N LEU A 66 -16.89 10.65 2.03
CA LEU A 66 -17.43 9.31 2.15
C LEU A 66 -18.74 9.18 1.36
N VAL A 67 -19.00 7.97 0.87
CA VAL A 67 -20.18 7.68 0.07
C VAL A 67 -21.43 7.78 0.95
N SER A 68 -22.34 8.69 0.59
CA SER A 68 -23.58 8.93 1.33
C SER A 68 -24.48 7.68 1.36
N GLY A 69 -25.16 7.44 2.49
CA GLY A 69 -26.13 6.34 2.61
C GLY A 69 -25.51 4.95 2.78
N LYS A 70 -24.19 4.84 2.91
CA LYS A 70 -23.49 3.60 3.24
C LYS A 70 -23.07 3.59 4.72
N ASN A 71 -23.10 2.41 5.33
CA ASN A 71 -22.73 2.25 6.74
C ASN A 71 -21.25 1.87 6.91
N PHE A 72 -20.77 1.87 8.16
CA PHE A 72 -19.41 1.47 8.51
C PHE A 72 -19.00 0.11 7.91
N TRP A 73 -19.86 -0.91 8.02
CA TRP A 73 -19.55 -2.27 7.55
C TRP A 73 -19.31 -2.34 6.05
N TRP A 74 -20.06 -1.57 5.26
CA TRP A 74 -19.85 -1.47 3.83
C TRP A 74 -18.47 -0.86 3.52
N HIS A 75 -18.13 0.26 4.17
CA HIS A 75 -16.82 0.89 4.00
C HIS A 75 -15.67 -0.02 4.47
N ALA A 76 -15.85 -0.75 5.57
CA ALA A 76 -14.84 -1.66 6.11
C ALA A 76 -14.59 -2.84 5.16
N ALA A 77 -15.65 -3.42 4.59
CA ALA A 77 -15.52 -4.52 3.63
C ALA A 77 -14.83 -4.08 2.33
N VAL A 78 -15.22 -2.91 1.81
CA VAL A 78 -14.60 -2.32 0.61
C VAL A 78 -13.15 -1.95 0.87
N GLY A 79 -12.87 -1.24 1.96
CA GLY A 79 -11.52 -0.86 2.38
C GLY A 79 -10.62 -2.07 2.56
N LEU A 80 -11.08 -3.10 3.27
CA LEU A 80 -10.28 -4.31 3.52
C LEU A 80 -9.95 -5.05 2.23
N SER A 81 -10.95 -5.24 1.36
CA SER A 81 -10.76 -5.97 0.10
C SER A 81 -9.85 -5.20 -0.87
N GLY A 82 -10.03 -3.89 -1.02
CA GLY A 82 -9.18 -3.10 -1.91
C GLY A 82 -7.78 -2.84 -1.35
N ALA A 83 -7.62 -2.61 -0.04
CA ALA A 83 -6.30 -2.53 0.60
C ALA A 83 -5.54 -3.87 0.45
N LEU A 84 -6.25 -5.00 0.52
CA LEU A 84 -5.66 -6.33 0.30
C LEU A 84 -5.25 -6.48 -1.17
N GLY A 85 -6.13 -6.13 -2.11
CA GLY A 85 -5.82 -6.15 -3.55
C GLY A 85 -4.60 -5.29 -3.90
N PHE A 86 -4.55 -4.06 -3.38
CA PHE A 86 -3.41 -3.16 -3.52
C PHE A 86 -2.14 -3.79 -2.93
N THR A 87 -2.22 -4.31 -1.70
CA THR A 87 -1.08 -4.95 -1.02
C THR A 87 -0.53 -6.11 -1.82
N LEU A 88 -1.38 -7.02 -2.30
CA LEU A 88 -0.97 -8.20 -3.07
C LEU A 88 -0.32 -7.78 -4.40
N PHE A 89 -0.93 -6.83 -5.11
CA PHE A 89 -0.40 -6.33 -6.38
C PHE A 89 0.94 -5.59 -6.19
N PHE A 90 1.02 -4.71 -5.19
CA PHE A 90 2.25 -4.03 -4.80
C PHE A 90 3.37 -5.00 -4.44
N CYS A 91 3.06 -6.01 -3.61
CA CYS A 91 4.03 -7.00 -3.19
C CYS A 91 4.55 -7.82 -4.37
N SER A 92 3.68 -8.11 -5.32
CA SER A 92 4.03 -8.84 -6.54
C SER A 92 4.96 -8.02 -7.44
N LEU A 93 4.61 -6.75 -7.73
CA LEU A 93 5.47 -5.85 -8.49
C LEU A 93 6.83 -5.65 -7.81
N LEU A 94 6.84 -5.48 -6.49
CA LEU A 94 8.08 -5.30 -5.74
C LEU A 94 8.96 -6.56 -5.80
N ALA A 95 8.37 -7.76 -5.71
CA ALA A 95 9.08 -9.03 -5.89
C ALA A 95 9.61 -9.20 -7.32
N ALA A 96 8.97 -8.61 -8.33
CA ALA A 96 9.44 -8.59 -9.70
C ALA A 96 10.57 -7.57 -9.94
N PHE A 97 10.44 -6.37 -9.36
CA PHE A 97 11.39 -5.28 -9.55
C PHE A 97 12.69 -5.51 -8.80
N LEU A 98 12.65 -6.00 -7.56
CA LEU A 98 13.86 -6.12 -6.74
C LEU A 98 14.99 -6.95 -7.34
N PRO A 99 14.74 -8.12 -7.96
CA PRO A 99 15.76 -8.84 -8.73
C PRO A 99 16.34 -8.01 -9.88
N PHE A 100 15.49 -7.26 -10.58
CA PHE A 100 15.90 -6.40 -11.70
C PHE A 100 16.82 -5.27 -11.24
N ILE A 101 16.61 -4.67 -10.07
CA ILE A 101 17.45 -3.54 -9.60
C ILE A 101 18.62 -3.98 -8.72
N LYS A 102 18.76 -5.28 -8.44
CA LYS A 102 19.86 -5.82 -7.63
C LYS A 102 21.23 -5.70 -8.29
N SER A 103 21.31 -5.83 -9.62
CA SER A 103 22.56 -5.79 -10.37
C SER A 103 22.58 -4.66 -11.42
N GLY A 104 23.75 -4.40 -12.01
CA GLY A 104 23.90 -3.42 -13.10
C GLY A 104 23.79 -1.95 -12.68
N ARG A 105 23.75 -1.07 -13.70
CA ARG A 105 23.67 0.38 -13.57
C ARG A 105 22.27 0.80 -13.11
N LEU A 106 22.17 1.21 -11.84
CA LEU A 106 20.92 1.64 -11.20
C LEU A 106 20.18 2.72 -12.00
N PRO A 107 20.82 3.77 -12.55
CA PRO A 107 20.11 4.82 -13.28
C PRO A 107 19.34 4.31 -14.50
N LEU A 108 19.94 3.41 -15.29
CA LEU A 108 19.31 2.85 -16.49
C LEU A 108 18.14 1.93 -16.14
N ARG A 109 18.32 1.08 -15.12
CA ARG A 109 17.27 0.15 -14.68
C ARG A 109 16.11 0.89 -14.01
N LEU A 110 16.41 1.91 -13.23
CA LEU A 110 15.39 2.79 -12.66
C LEU A 110 14.64 3.55 -13.75
N ALA A 111 15.35 4.11 -14.74
CA ALA A 111 14.71 4.77 -15.88
C ALA A 111 13.76 3.82 -16.62
N PHE A 112 14.16 2.55 -16.80
CA PHE A 112 13.28 1.54 -17.40
C PHE A 112 12.03 1.26 -16.55
N LEU A 113 12.18 1.07 -15.24
CA LEU A 113 11.03 0.85 -14.34
C LEU A 113 10.09 2.06 -14.32
N VAL A 114 10.65 3.26 -14.20
CA VAL A 114 9.89 4.52 -14.22
C VAL A 114 9.18 4.68 -15.57
N PHE A 115 9.86 4.41 -16.68
CA PHE A 115 9.25 4.47 -18.01
C PHE A 115 8.13 3.43 -18.18
N ALA A 116 8.33 2.20 -17.72
CA ALA A 116 7.29 1.17 -17.78
C ALA A 116 6.06 1.54 -16.94
N THR A 117 6.27 2.03 -15.71
CA THR A 117 5.19 2.53 -14.84
C THR A 117 4.50 3.75 -15.44
N ALA A 118 5.26 4.70 -16.00
CA ALA A 118 4.72 5.90 -16.62
C ALA A 118 3.95 5.59 -17.90
N ALA A 119 4.46 4.68 -18.75
CA ALA A 119 3.77 4.21 -19.95
C ALA A 119 2.45 3.53 -19.56
N TYR A 120 2.49 2.63 -18.56
CA TYR A 120 1.29 2.01 -18.01
C TYR A 120 0.28 3.08 -17.57
N GLY A 121 0.66 4.01 -16.68
CA GLY A 121 -0.21 5.11 -16.25
C GLY A 121 -0.75 5.97 -17.39
N PHE A 122 0.10 6.33 -18.36
CA PHE A 122 -0.26 7.15 -19.52
C PHE A 122 -1.32 6.47 -20.41
N PHE A 123 -1.15 5.18 -20.73
CA PHE A 123 -2.12 4.42 -21.51
C PHE A 123 -3.48 4.26 -20.81
N PHE A 124 -3.54 4.38 -19.48
CA PHE A 124 -4.80 4.37 -18.72
C PHE A 124 -5.44 5.74 -18.56
N LEU A 125 -4.65 6.82 -18.51
CA LEU A 125 -5.17 8.18 -18.48
C LEU A 125 -5.74 8.63 -19.84
N LEU A 126 -5.24 8.05 -20.95
CA LEU A 126 -5.70 8.35 -22.30
C LEU A 126 -7.21 8.09 -22.53
N PRO A 127 -7.79 6.92 -22.18
CA PRO A 127 -9.23 6.67 -22.26
C PRO A 127 -10.10 7.60 -21.40
N PHE A 128 -9.55 8.17 -20.32
CA PHE A 128 -10.29 9.09 -19.45
C PHE A 128 -10.54 10.44 -20.13
N LYS A 129 -9.75 10.78 -21.16
CA LYS A 129 -9.86 12.03 -21.94
C LYS A 129 -10.16 11.82 -23.43
N ALA A 130 -9.98 10.63 -23.97
CA ALA A 130 -10.12 10.34 -25.40
C ALA A 130 -10.95 9.07 -25.68
N ALA A 131 -11.64 9.12 -26.82
CA ALA A 131 -12.60 8.18 -27.40
C ALA A 131 -12.46 6.67 -27.05
N PRO A 132 -13.57 5.90 -27.12
CA PRO A 132 -13.66 4.47 -26.76
C PRO A 132 -12.65 3.53 -27.43
N VAL A 133 -11.94 3.96 -28.48
CA VAL A 133 -10.93 3.19 -29.22
C VAL A 133 -9.75 2.75 -28.33
N TYR A 134 -9.37 3.54 -27.33
CA TYR A 134 -8.25 3.22 -26.43
C TYR A 134 -8.63 2.33 -25.24
N THR A 135 -9.94 2.07 -25.04
CA THR A 135 -10.42 1.24 -23.92
C THR A 135 -9.98 -0.23 -24.06
N GLY A 136 -9.86 -0.75 -25.28
CA GLY A 136 -9.38 -2.11 -25.53
C GLY A 136 -7.91 -2.30 -25.15
N ALA A 137 -7.05 -1.35 -25.53
CA ALA A 137 -5.63 -1.37 -25.18
C ALA A 137 -5.40 -1.24 -23.67
N ALA A 138 -6.17 -0.37 -23.00
CA ALA A 138 -6.18 -0.26 -21.55
C ALA A 138 -6.60 -1.58 -20.88
N ARG A 139 -7.70 -2.22 -21.33
CA ARG A 139 -8.13 -3.53 -20.80
C ARG A 139 -7.04 -4.59 -20.94
N LEU A 140 -6.43 -4.68 -22.12
CA LEU A 140 -5.36 -5.64 -22.37
C LEU A 140 -4.16 -5.39 -21.45
N LEU A 141 -3.75 -4.13 -21.26
CA LEU A 141 -2.67 -3.77 -20.36
C LEU A 141 -2.99 -4.11 -18.89
N ALA A 142 -4.24 -3.96 -18.44
CA ALA A 142 -4.64 -4.35 -17.09
C ALA A 142 -4.56 -5.87 -16.90
N VAL A 143 -5.06 -6.65 -17.87
CA VAL A 143 -4.97 -8.11 -17.85
C VAL A 143 -3.52 -8.57 -17.88
N MET A 144 -2.68 -7.96 -18.71
CA MET A 144 -1.25 -8.25 -18.77
C MET A 144 -0.55 -7.91 -17.45
N ALA A 145 -0.88 -6.77 -16.83
CA ALA A 145 -0.32 -6.38 -15.54
C ALA A 145 -0.75 -7.34 -14.42
N ALA A 146 -2.03 -7.74 -14.38
CA ALA A 146 -2.54 -8.72 -13.44
C ALA A 146 -1.91 -10.10 -13.66
N GLY A 147 -1.79 -10.55 -14.91
CA GLY A 147 -1.13 -11.81 -15.27
C GLY A 147 0.36 -11.80 -14.90
N PHE A 148 1.05 -10.70 -15.13
CA PHE A 148 2.44 -10.50 -14.71
C PHE A 148 2.57 -10.55 -13.18
N ALA A 149 1.64 -9.93 -12.46
CA ALA A 149 1.62 -9.97 -11.01
C ALA A 149 1.39 -11.40 -10.47
N VAL A 150 0.47 -12.16 -11.07
CA VAL A 150 0.25 -13.56 -10.70
C VAL A 150 1.48 -14.42 -11.01
N TRP A 151 2.08 -14.25 -12.18
CA TRP A 151 3.26 -15.00 -12.60
C TRP A 151 4.46 -14.75 -11.67
N THR A 152 4.72 -13.50 -11.33
CA THR A 152 5.85 -13.13 -10.45
C THR A 152 5.64 -13.59 -9.01
N ALA A 153 4.40 -13.57 -8.52
CA ALA A 153 4.04 -14.18 -7.24
C ALA A 153 4.25 -15.71 -7.25
N ALA A 154 3.99 -16.38 -8.37
CA ALA A 154 4.19 -17.82 -8.52
C ALA A 154 5.68 -18.20 -8.57
N VAL A 155 6.48 -17.50 -9.39
CA VAL A 155 7.92 -17.76 -9.56
C VAL A 155 8.69 -17.47 -8.27
N ASN A 156 8.34 -16.40 -7.55
CA ASN A 156 9.03 -15.98 -6.33
C ASN A 156 8.21 -16.22 -5.05
N LYS A 157 7.46 -17.33 -5.00
CA LYS A 157 6.47 -17.63 -3.94
C LYS A 157 6.95 -17.35 -2.52
N HIS A 158 8.18 -17.76 -2.18
CA HIS A 158 8.72 -17.55 -0.83
C HIS A 158 9.01 -16.07 -0.52
N HIS A 159 9.64 -15.34 -1.45
CA HIS A 159 9.92 -13.91 -1.28
C HIS A 159 8.62 -13.10 -1.27
N TYR A 160 7.70 -13.42 -2.18
CA TYR A 160 6.37 -12.82 -2.24
C TYR A 160 5.61 -12.99 -0.91
N THR A 161 5.51 -14.22 -0.41
CA THR A 161 4.80 -14.52 0.84
C THR A 161 5.37 -13.76 2.04
N ARG A 162 6.71 -13.71 2.15
CA ARG A 162 7.39 -13.00 3.23
C ARG A 162 7.18 -11.49 3.12
N LEU A 163 7.17 -10.96 1.91
CA LEU A 163 6.97 -9.54 1.65
C LEU A 163 5.52 -9.11 1.93
N VAL A 164 4.53 -9.93 1.57
CA VAL A 164 3.12 -9.71 1.96
C VAL A 164 2.97 -9.65 3.48
N LYS A 165 3.54 -10.63 4.21
CA LYS A 165 3.51 -10.61 5.68
C LYS A 165 4.17 -9.36 6.26
N ALA A 166 5.30 -8.93 5.69
CA ALA A 166 6.00 -7.73 6.14
C ALA A 166 5.14 -6.48 5.93
N VAL A 167 4.58 -6.28 4.73
CA VAL A 167 3.72 -5.13 4.43
C VAL A 167 2.47 -5.12 5.31
N MET A 168 1.80 -6.27 5.48
CA MET A 168 0.65 -6.39 6.38
C MET A 168 0.99 -6.11 7.85
N SER A 169 2.20 -6.47 8.28
CA SER A 169 2.65 -6.15 9.65
C SER A 169 2.87 -4.65 9.81
N LEU A 170 3.46 -3.99 8.80
CA LEU A 170 3.69 -2.54 8.82
C LEU A 170 2.38 -1.72 8.91
N SER A 171 1.21 -2.32 8.65
CA SER A 171 -0.09 -1.71 8.95
C SER A 171 -0.26 -1.32 10.42
N LEU A 172 0.50 -1.89 11.37
CA LEU A 172 0.54 -1.38 12.76
C LEU A 172 1.09 0.06 12.86
N ILE A 173 1.96 0.47 11.94
CA ILE A 173 2.46 1.85 11.85
C ILE A 173 1.33 2.76 11.37
N THR A 174 0.56 2.31 10.37
CA THR A 174 -0.64 3.02 9.92
C THR A 174 -1.68 3.11 11.02
N LEU A 175 -1.90 2.04 11.79
CA LEU A 175 -2.78 2.07 12.97
C LEU A 175 -2.30 3.09 14.02
N ALA A 176 -0.99 3.19 14.27
CA ALA A 176 -0.44 4.22 15.16
C ALA A 176 -0.63 5.63 14.59
N ALA A 177 -0.55 5.78 13.26
CA ALA A 177 -0.86 7.01 12.55
C ALA A 177 -2.33 7.40 12.73
N ASP A 178 -3.26 6.46 12.60
CA ASP A 178 -4.70 6.70 12.77
C ASP A 178 -5.05 7.09 14.21
N ILE A 179 -4.45 6.44 15.20
CA ILE A 179 -4.64 6.80 16.62
C ILE A 179 -4.13 8.22 16.89
N SER A 180 -2.95 8.55 16.36
CA SER A 180 -2.36 9.89 16.53
C SER A 180 -3.13 10.95 15.74
N GLY A 181 -3.58 10.60 14.53
CA GLY A 181 -4.39 11.42 13.65
C GLY A 181 -5.77 11.68 14.23
N ALA A 182 -6.38 10.69 14.91
CA ALA A 182 -7.62 10.87 15.64
C ALA A 182 -7.49 11.98 16.70
N ALA A 183 -6.39 12.01 17.46
CA ALA A 183 -6.15 13.08 18.43
C ALA A 183 -6.02 14.46 17.76
N ALA A 184 -5.32 14.54 16.62
CA ALA A 184 -5.23 15.78 15.85
C ALA A 184 -6.58 16.21 15.26
N ALA A 185 -7.40 15.26 14.80
CA ALA A 185 -8.72 15.54 14.29
C ALA A 185 -9.70 15.97 15.38
N LEU A 186 -9.60 15.42 16.59
CA LEU A 186 -10.35 15.88 17.77
C LEU A 186 -10.00 17.33 18.13
N SER A 187 -8.78 17.78 17.83
CA SER A 187 -8.39 19.19 17.98
C SER A 187 -8.85 20.10 16.82
N GLY A 188 -9.48 19.53 15.78
CA GLY A 188 -9.92 20.25 14.58
C GLY A 188 -8.79 20.70 13.65
N SER A 189 -7.55 20.25 13.88
CA SER A 189 -6.40 20.71 13.10
C SER A 189 -6.11 19.78 11.90
N VAL A 190 -6.54 20.21 10.71
CA VAL A 190 -6.23 19.54 9.43
C VAL A 190 -4.74 19.47 9.17
N THR A 191 -4.00 20.54 9.47
CA THR A 191 -2.55 20.59 9.30
C THR A 191 -1.84 19.56 10.18
N ALA A 192 -2.22 19.44 11.45
CA ALA A 192 -1.65 18.46 12.36
C ALA A 192 -1.98 17.03 11.90
N TYR A 193 -3.22 16.79 11.49
CA TYR A 193 -3.66 15.49 10.94
C TYR A 193 -2.80 15.07 9.75
N ASN A 194 -2.68 15.93 8.74
CA ASN A 194 -1.88 15.65 7.53
C ASN A 194 -0.39 15.46 7.86
N THR A 195 0.16 16.29 8.76
CA THR A 195 1.57 16.17 9.17
C THR A 195 1.83 14.81 9.82
N ILE A 196 0.94 14.35 10.70
CA ILE A 196 1.03 13.03 11.34
C ILE A 196 0.95 11.93 10.29
N GLN A 197 -0.06 11.96 9.41
CA GLN A 197 -0.23 10.94 8.37
C GLN A 197 0.98 10.87 7.43
N TYR A 198 1.52 12.01 6.97
CA TYR A 198 2.73 12.03 6.15
C TYR A 198 3.98 11.56 6.89
N LEU A 199 4.15 11.93 8.16
CA LEU A 199 5.28 11.46 8.97
C LEU A 199 5.27 9.94 9.09
N PHE A 200 4.13 9.35 9.46
CA PHE A 200 4.00 7.90 9.59
C PHE A 200 4.11 7.18 8.23
N ALA A 201 3.63 7.78 7.14
CA ALA A 201 3.84 7.24 5.80
C ALA A 201 5.35 7.19 5.42
N VAL A 202 6.10 8.25 5.70
CA VAL A 202 7.56 8.29 5.49
C VAL A 202 8.27 7.24 6.35
N LEU A 203 7.86 7.09 7.61
CA LEU A 203 8.40 6.06 8.50
C LEU A 203 8.11 4.65 7.97
N ALA A 204 6.87 4.37 7.56
CA ALA A 204 6.48 3.09 6.98
C ALA A 204 7.30 2.76 5.72
N LEU A 205 7.52 3.74 4.84
CA LEU A 205 8.37 3.59 3.65
C LEU A 205 9.82 3.31 4.02
N ALA A 206 10.39 4.03 4.98
CA ALA A 206 11.75 3.83 5.43
C ALA A 206 11.95 2.42 6.02
N TYR A 207 10.99 1.95 6.82
CA TYR A 207 11.03 0.60 7.39
C TYR A 207 10.82 -0.48 6.32
N LEU A 208 9.90 -0.27 5.38
CA LEU A 208 9.71 -1.18 4.25
C LEU A 208 10.97 -1.29 3.40
N ALA A 209 11.63 -0.17 3.09
CA ALA A 209 12.88 -0.15 2.34
C ALA A 209 14.00 -0.91 3.08
N LYS A 210 14.12 -0.71 4.40
CA LYS A 210 15.07 -1.47 5.23
C LYS A 210 14.74 -2.96 5.25
N ALA A 211 13.48 -3.33 5.47
CA ALA A 211 13.01 -4.72 5.47
C ALA A 211 13.30 -5.41 4.12
N ALA A 212 12.85 -4.82 3.01
CA ALA A 212 13.06 -5.40 1.70
C ALA A 212 14.55 -5.41 1.29
N SER A 213 15.37 -4.46 1.77
CA SER A 213 16.83 -4.51 1.58
C SER A 213 17.46 -5.75 2.23
N ALA A 214 17.01 -6.12 3.44
CA ALA A 214 17.44 -7.33 4.13
C ALA A 214 16.94 -8.59 3.41
N PHE A 215 15.71 -8.59 2.89
CA PHE A 215 15.10 -9.76 2.24
C PHE A 215 15.80 -10.12 0.94
N PHE A 216 16.10 -9.12 0.12
CA PHE A 216 16.68 -9.32 -1.21
C PHE A 216 18.21 -9.22 -1.23
N LYS A 217 18.84 -8.96 -0.07
CA LYS A 217 20.27 -8.74 0.10
C LYS A 217 20.78 -7.68 -0.86
N THR A 218 20.18 -6.50 -0.79
CA THR A 218 20.49 -5.34 -1.64
C THR A 218 20.59 -4.08 -0.77
N SER A 219 21.08 -2.97 -1.31
CA SER A 219 21.17 -1.71 -0.55
C SER A 219 19.79 -1.05 -0.39
N THR A 220 19.57 -0.35 0.72
CA THR A 220 18.33 0.38 1.00
C THR A 220 18.01 1.40 -0.09
N ALA A 221 19.02 2.05 -0.69
CA ALA A 221 18.84 2.96 -1.81
C ALA A 221 18.24 2.26 -3.05
N ARG A 222 18.74 1.06 -3.40
CA ARG A 222 18.21 0.26 -4.52
C ARG A 222 16.80 -0.24 -4.23
N THR A 223 16.52 -0.64 -2.99
CA THR A 223 15.18 -1.05 -2.58
C THR A 223 14.18 0.10 -2.63
N THR A 224 14.57 1.29 -2.18
CA THR A 224 13.72 2.50 -2.23
C THR A 224 13.39 2.85 -3.68
N ALA A 225 14.38 2.75 -4.58
CA ALA A 225 14.20 2.92 -6.01
C ALA A 225 13.26 1.88 -6.65
N ALA A 226 13.04 0.73 -6.00
CA ALA A 226 12.03 -0.27 -6.38
C ALA A 226 10.63 0.09 -5.89
N ILE A 227 10.55 0.51 -4.63
CA ILE A 227 9.31 0.72 -3.90
C ILE A 227 8.50 1.84 -4.56
N ILE A 228 9.14 2.97 -4.89
CA ILE A 228 8.44 4.13 -5.43
C ILE A 228 7.73 3.78 -6.77
N PRO A 229 8.40 3.25 -7.81
CA PRO A 229 7.72 2.85 -9.04
C PRO A 229 6.69 1.75 -8.83
N ALA A 230 6.91 0.81 -7.90
CA ALA A 230 5.94 -0.24 -7.59
C ALA A 230 4.68 0.34 -6.94
N MET A 231 4.80 1.29 -6.02
CA MET A 231 3.65 1.98 -5.43
C MET A 231 2.88 2.80 -6.44
N LEU A 232 3.59 3.56 -7.30
CA LEU A 232 2.96 4.35 -8.36
C LEU A 232 2.23 3.44 -9.37
N ALA A 233 2.82 2.30 -9.73
CA ALA A 233 2.18 1.32 -10.60
C ALA A 233 0.95 0.66 -9.93
N SER A 234 1.01 0.37 -8.64
CA SER A 234 -0.14 -0.14 -7.88
C SER A 234 -1.27 0.88 -7.76
N ALA A 235 -0.94 2.16 -7.56
CA ALA A 235 -1.93 3.24 -7.57
C ALA A 235 -2.56 3.35 -8.97
N ALA A 236 -1.75 3.37 -10.02
CA ALA A 236 -2.24 3.36 -11.40
C ALA A 236 -3.13 2.13 -11.69
N PHE A 237 -2.85 0.97 -11.08
CA PHE A 237 -3.70 -0.21 -11.19
C PHE A 237 -5.07 -0.01 -10.54
N LEU A 238 -5.16 0.60 -9.35
CA LEU A 238 -6.47 0.94 -8.76
C LEU A 238 -7.28 1.90 -9.64
N PHE A 239 -6.62 2.94 -10.17
CA PHE A 239 -7.25 3.83 -11.15
C PHE A 239 -7.69 3.08 -12.41
N SER A 240 -6.90 2.11 -12.88
CA SER A 240 -7.23 1.28 -14.04
C SER A 240 -8.51 0.48 -13.81
N LEU A 241 -8.67 -0.13 -12.64
CA LEU A 241 -9.86 -0.92 -12.32
C LEU A 241 -11.14 -0.06 -12.31
N SER A 242 -11.06 1.17 -11.79
CA SER A 242 -12.18 2.12 -11.87
C SER A 242 -12.49 2.53 -13.31
N SER A 243 -11.46 2.88 -14.08
CA SER A 243 -11.58 3.30 -15.48
C SER A 243 -12.17 2.22 -16.39
N LEU A 244 -11.93 0.95 -16.06
CA LEU A 244 -12.46 -0.20 -16.78
C LEU A 244 -13.90 -0.57 -16.40
N GLY A 245 -14.50 0.14 -15.42
CA GLY A 245 -15.82 -0.17 -14.87
C GLY A 245 -15.82 -1.42 -13.97
N LEU A 246 -14.65 -1.87 -13.53
CA LEU A 246 -14.50 -3.03 -12.63
C LEU A 246 -14.63 -2.61 -11.16
N LEU A 247 -14.42 -1.34 -10.84
CA LEU A 247 -14.76 -0.73 -9.56
C LEU A 247 -15.83 0.34 -9.77
N SER A 248 -16.87 0.33 -8.93
CA SER A 248 -17.81 1.44 -8.90
C SER A 248 -17.11 2.72 -8.43
N PRO A 249 -17.60 3.91 -8.82
CA PRO A 249 -17.07 5.20 -8.34
C PRO A 249 -17.03 5.27 -6.81
N ASP A 250 -18.08 4.77 -6.16
CA ASP A 250 -18.18 4.67 -4.70
C ASP A 250 -17.04 3.86 -4.09
N ILE A 251 -16.73 2.69 -4.65
CA ILE A 251 -15.63 1.84 -4.18
C ILE A 251 -14.29 2.53 -4.40
N PHE A 252 -14.11 3.13 -5.58
CA PHE A 252 -12.88 3.81 -5.92
C PHE A 252 -12.58 4.99 -4.99
N GLN A 253 -13.60 5.79 -4.64
CA GLN A 253 -13.46 6.88 -3.66
C GLN A 253 -13.05 6.38 -2.29
N VAL A 254 -13.65 5.29 -1.80
CA VAL A 254 -13.26 4.69 -0.51
C VAL A 254 -11.81 4.20 -0.52
N LEU A 255 -11.33 3.64 -1.62
CA LEU A 255 -9.95 3.18 -1.76
C LEU A 255 -8.91 4.30 -1.93
N LEU A 256 -9.34 5.51 -2.25
CA LEU A 256 -8.46 6.68 -2.22
C LEU A 256 -8.35 7.31 -0.83
N LEU A 257 -9.33 7.05 0.04
CA LEU A 257 -9.39 7.58 1.40
C LEU A 257 -8.68 6.69 2.44
N ILE A 258 -8.58 5.39 2.17
CA ILE A 258 -7.99 4.34 3.04
C ILE A 258 -6.61 3.95 2.49
#